data_AF-A0AAU4EZR6-F1
#
_entry.id   AF-A0AAU4EZR6-F1
#
_cell.length_a   1.000
_cell.length_b   1.000
_cell.length_c   1.000
_cell.angle_alpha   90.00
_cell.angle_beta   90.00
_cell.angle_gamma   90.00
#
_symmetry.space_group_name_H-M   'P 1'
#
loop_
_entity.id
_entity.type
_entity.pdbx_description
1 polymer ?
#
loop_
_entity_poly.entity_id
_entity_poly.type
_entity_poly.pdbx_seq_one_letter_code
_entity_poly.pdbx_strand_id
1 'polypeptide(L)'
;MKSEEPDAVTYGGLLEDLNPLGTGGGFEYSVETLHELAGQWRQLAQDYRDDRLDAERIAQTEGPGLEYASQGNAELIQASGQALMQSLSARADHCDAMADKFLAALGKYATTEEQHAAELEKPEGLA
;
A
#
# COMPACT_ATOMS: atom_id res chain seq x y z
N MET A 1 -37.43 11.24 15.15
CA MET A 1 -36.80 9.95 14.82
C MET A 1 -35.52 10.29 14.09
N LYS A 2 -34.38 10.30 14.79
CA LYS A 2 -33.07 10.57 14.18
C LYS A 2 -32.56 9.24 13.63
N SER A 3 -32.34 9.19 12.33
CA SER A 3 -31.66 8.12 11.61
C SER A 3 -30.18 8.16 11.96
N GLU A 4 -29.66 7.09 12.57
CA GLU A 4 -28.23 6.81 12.67
C GLU A 4 -27.72 6.46 11.26
N GLU A 5 -26.70 7.19 10.80
CA GLU A 5 -25.91 6.83 9.62
C GLU A 5 -25.05 5.60 9.94
N PRO A 6 -24.83 4.69 8.98
CA PRO A 6 -23.95 3.55 9.21
C PRO A 6 -22.51 4.05 9.34
N ASP A 7 -21.90 3.78 10.49
CA ASP A 7 -20.48 4.04 10.75
C ASP A 7 -19.63 3.54 9.59
N ALA A 8 -18.90 4.46 8.98
CA ALA A 8 -17.88 4.13 8.00
C ALA A 8 -16.92 3.14 8.65
N VAL A 9 -16.96 1.89 8.20
CA VAL A 9 -16.04 0.84 8.65
C VAL A 9 -14.64 1.28 8.25
N THR A 10 -13.96 1.95 9.15
CA THR A 10 -12.55 2.28 9.05
C THR A 10 -11.77 0.97 9.10
N TYR A 11 -11.35 0.49 7.93
CA TYR A 11 -10.30 -0.52 7.78
C TYR A 11 -8.93 -0.07 8.34
N GLY A 12 -8.87 1.05 9.07
CA GLY A 12 -7.67 1.56 9.74
C GLY A 12 -7.33 0.85 11.04
N GLY A 13 -8.25 0.09 11.64
CA GLY A 13 -8.03 -0.59 12.93
C GLY A 13 -7.09 -1.80 12.90
N LEU A 14 -6.67 -2.26 11.72
CA LEU A 14 -5.72 -3.37 11.56
C LEU A 14 -4.33 -2.91 11.09
N LEU A 15 -4.14 -1.60 10.86
CA LEU A 15 -2.86 -1.03 10.44
C LEU A 15 -2.03 -0.45 11.59
N GLU A 16 -2.60 -0.33 12.80
CA GLU A 16 -1.82 0.08 13.98
C GLU A 16 -0.76 -0.98 14.37
N ASP A 17 -1.03 -2.27 14.10
CA ASP A 17 -0.08 -3.36 14.33
C ASP A 17 1.02 -3.46 13.25
N LEU A 18 0.85 -2.77 12.10
CA LEU A 18 1.86 -2.65 11.04
C LEU A 18 2.50 -1.27 11.03
N ASN A 19 2.75 -0.70 12.21
CA ASN A 19 3.70 0.40 12.36
C ASN A 19 5.11 -0.17 12.66
N PRO A 20 5.88 -0.68 11.67
CA PRO A 20 7.26 -1.15 11.89
C PRO A 20 8.22 0.01 12.23
N LEU A 21 7.72 1.24 12.32
CA LEU A 21 8.49 2.44 12.65
C LEU A 21 8.03 3.05 13.99
N GLY A 22 7.20 2.33 14.76
CA GLY A 22 6.74 2.71 16.09
C GLY A 22 7.89 2.76 17.09
N THR A 23 8.07 3.92 17.71
CA THR A 23 9.03 4.20 18.78
C THR A 23 8.80 3.29 20.00
N GLY A 24 9.51 2.16 20.08
CA GLY A 24 9.53 1.32 21.28
C GLY A 24 10.02 -0.10 21.03
N GLY A 25 11.28 -0.38 21.37
CA GLY A 25 11.87 -1.73 21.34
C GLY A 25 12.37 -2.13 19.96
N GLY A 26 13.58 -1.70 19.60
CA GLY A 26 14.15 -1.92 18.26
C GLY A 26 14.40 -3.39 17.95
N PHE A 27 13.59 -3.95 17.06
CA PHE A 27 14.05 -5.05 16.22
C PHE A 27 14.88 -4.44 15.10
N GLU A 28 16.17 -4.78 15.05
CA GLU A 28 17.02 -4.43 13.93
C GLU A 28 16.68 -5.38 12.77
N TYR A 29 16.04 -4.85 11.73
CA TYR A 29 15.78 -5.61 10.52
C TYR A 29 17.06 -5.70 9.70
N SER A 30 17.39 -6.91 9.22
CA SER A 30 18.51 -7.07 8.30
C SER A 30 18.23 -6.42 6.95
N VAL A 31 19.28 -6.09 6.21
CA VAL A 31 19.20 -5.63 4.81
C VAL A 31 18.38 -6.60 3.96
N GLU A 32 18.55 -7.90 4.17
CA GLU A 32 17.77 -8.93 3.48
C GLU A 32 16.27 -8.82 3.80
N THR A 33 15.91 -8.67 5.08
CA THR A 33 14.50 -8.51 5.50
C THR A 33 13.89 -7.23 4.93
N LEU A 34 14.62 -6.11 4.90
CA LEU A 34 14.12 -4.87 4.31
C LEU A 34 13.86 -5.02 2.80
N HIS A 35 14.72 -5.75 2.09
CA HIS A 35 14.53 -6.06 0.67
C HIS A 35 13.31 -6.94 0.44
N GLU A 36 13.15 -7.99 1.26
CA GLU A 36 12.00 -8.88 1.20
C GLU A 36 10.69 -8.12 1.43
N LEU A 37 10.62 -7.29 2.48
CA LEU A 37 9.45 -6.48 2.78
C LEU A 37 9.12 -5.52 1.64
N ALA A 38 10.10 -4.83 1.06
CA ALA A 38 9.88 -3.97 -0.11
C ALA A 38 9.28 -4.76 -1.29
N GLY A 39 9.78 -5.98 -1.54
CA GLY A 39 9.26 -6.87 -2.57
C GLY A 39 7.80 -7.29 -2.30
N GLN A 40 7.48 -7.70 -1.08
CA GLN A 40 6.12 -8.09 -0.68
C GLN A 40 5.12 -6.94 -0.86
N TRP A 41 5.50 -5.71 -0.47
CA TRP A 41 4.66 -4.53 -0.70
C TRP A 41 4.43 -4.25 -2.19
N ARG A 42 5.46 -4.40 -3.03
CA ARG A 42 5.32 -4.22 -4.49
C ARG A 42 4.42 -5.29 -5.11
N GLN A 43 4.53 -6.53 -4.65
CA GLN A 43 3.65 -7.61 -5.09
C GLN A 43 2.19 -7.30 -4.71
N LEU A 44 1.94 -6.92 -3.46
CA LEU A 44 0.59 -6.57 -3.01
C LEU A 44 0.02 -5.36 -3.78
N ALA A 45 0.84 -4.37 -4.11
CA ALA A 45 0.43 -3.26 -4.96
C ALA A 45 0.00 -3.74 -6.35
N GLN A 46 0.70 -4.74 -6.91
CA GLN A 46 0.34 -5.33 -8.18
C GLN A 46 -0.98 -6.10 -8.10
N ASP A 47 -1.18 -6.89 -7.05
CA ASP A 47 -2.44 -7.62 -6.86
C ASP A 47 -3.64 -6.66 -6.80
N TYR A 48 -3.52 -5.51 -6.11
CA TYR A 48 -4.57 -4.50 -6.12
C TYR A 48 -4.81 -3.86 -7.49
N ARG A 49 -3.77 -3.70 -8.33
CA ARG A 49 -3.94 -3.20 -9.70
C ARG A 49 -4.64 -4.22 -10.59
N ASP A 50 -4.37 -5.50 -10.38
CA ASP A 50 -5.03 -6.59 -11.10
C ASP A 50 -6.51 -6.68 -10.69
N ASP A 51 -6.83 -6.63 -9.40
CA ASP A 51 -8.20 -6.57 -8.89
C ASP A 51 -8.97 -5.34 -9.42
N ARG A 52 -8.28 -4.23 -9.66
CA ARG A 52 -8.89 -3.01 -10.23
C ARG A 52 -9.45 -3.28 -11.64
N LEU A 53 -8.84 -4.18 -12.41
CA LEU A 53 -9.34 -4.57 -13.74
C LEU A 53 -10.66 -5.33 -13.64
N ASP A 54 -10.84 -6.13 -12.58
CA ASP A 54 -12.12 -6.78 -12.32
C ASP A 54 -13.17 -5.80 -11.81
N ALA A 55 -12.79 -4.85 -10.95
CA ALA A 55 -13.68 -3.76 -10.53
C ALA A 55 -14.14 -2.89 -11.71
N GLU A 56 -13.29 -2.69 -12.72
CA GLU A 56 -13.65 -2.00 -13.95
C GLU A 56 -14.76 -2.73 -14.73
N ARG A 57 -14.75 -4.06 -14.76
CA ARG A 57 -15.85 -4.85 -15.37
C ARG A 57 -17.17 -4.63 -14.63
N ILE A 58 -17.13 -4.54 -13.30
CA ILE A 58 -18.31 -4.22 -12.48
C ILE A 58 -18.82 -2.81 -12.79
N ALA A 59 -17.89 -1.84 -12.89
CA ALA A 59 -18.20 -0.45 -13.20
C ALA A 59 -18.80 -0.24 -14.60
N GLN A 60 -18.68 -1.24 -15.49
CA GLN A 60 -19.22 -1.24 -16.84
C GLN A 60 -20.48 -2.13 -16.98
N THR A 61 -21.09 -2.57 -15.87
CA THR A 61 -22.28 -3.43 -15.90
C THR A 61 -23.44 -2.75 -16.64
N GLU A 62 -24.04 -3.46 -17.59
CA GLU A 62 -25.25 -3.02 -18.29
C GLU A 62 -26.50 -3.66 -17.67
N GLY A 63 -27.64 -2.97 -17.78
CA GLY A 63 -28.92 -3.50 -17.35
C GLY A 63 -29.36 -4.67 -18.26
N PRO A 64 -29.95 -5.74 -17.71
CA PRO A 64 -30.38 -6.89 -18.52
C PRO A 64 -31.62 -6.59 -19.39
N GLY A 65 -32.25 -5.42 -19.23
CA GLY A 65 -33.46 -5.01 -19.92
C GLY A 65 -33.62 -3.48 -19.97
N LEU A 66 -34.64 -3.02 -20.70
CA LEU A 66 -34.92 -1.59 -20.91
C LEU A 66 -35.84 -0.99 -19.84
N GLU A 67 -36.41 -1.82 -18.98
CA GLU A 67 -37.24 -1.37 -17.87
C GLU A 67 -36.43 -0.61 -16.81
N TYR A 68 -37.12 0.31 -16.14
CA TYR A 68 -36.55 1.15 -15.09
C TYR A 68 -35.78 0.37 -14.03
N ALA A 69 -36.29 -0.80 -13.61
CA ALA A 69 -35.64 -1.62 -12.59
C ALA A 69 -34.26 -2.14 -13.05
N SER A 70 -34.14 -2.53 -14.32
CA SER A 70 -32.89 -3.03 -14.89
C SER A 70 -31.84 -1.93 -15.00
N GLN A 71 -32.24 -0.74 -15.45
CA GLN A 71 -31.36 0.43 -15.51
C GLN A 71 -30.92 0.88 -14.13
N GLY A 72 -31.86 1.04 -13.19
CA GLY A 72 -31.54 1.45 -11.82
C GLY A 72 -30.62 0.46 -11.09
N ASN A 73 -30.80 -0.84 -11.29
CA ASN A 73 -29.89 -1.84 -10.73
C ASN A 73 -28.49 -1.74 -11.35
N ALA A 74 -28.40 -1.54 -12.66
CA ALA A 74 -27.11 -1.36 -13.33
C ALA A 74 -26.39 -0.11 -12.81
N GLU A 75 -27.07 1.02 -12.65
CA GLU A 75 -26.50 2.26 -12.09
C GLU A 75 -25.91 2.04 -10.69
N LEU A 76 -26.60 1.31 -9.81
CA LEU A 76 -26.10 0.99 -8.48
C LEU A 76 -24.85 0.10 -8.53
N ILE A 77 -24.85 -0.91 -9.40
CA ILE A 77 -23.69 -1.80 -9.57
C ILE A 77 -22.51 -1.01 -10.14
N GLN A 78 -22.73 -0.18 -11.15
CA GLN A 78 -21.71 0.69 -11.73
C GLN A 78 -21.08 1.60 -10.67
N ALA A 79 -21.92 2.25 -9.85
CA ALA A 79 -21.45 3.11 -8.76
C ALA A 79 -20.59 2.33 -7.74
N SER A 80 -20.99 1.11 -7.38
CA SER A 80 -20.17 0.25 -6.51
C SER A 80 -18.84 -0.13 -7.13
N GLY A 81 -18.82 -0.42 -8.44
CA GLY A 81 -17.59 -0.72 -9.18
C GLY A 81 -16.63 0.46 -9.19
N GLN A 82 -17.15 1.68 -9.42
CA GLN A 82 -16.36 2.91 -9.37
C GLN A 82 -15.77 3.16 -7.98
N ALA A 83 -16.56 2.96 -6.91
CA ALA A 83 -16.07 3.10 -5.54
C ALA A 83 -14.97 2.07 -5.22
N LEU A 84 -15.15 0.82 -5.67
CA LEU A 84 -14.15 -0.24 -5.50
C LEU A 84 -12.85 0.09 -6.26
N MET A 85 -12.94 0.55 -7.51
CA MET A 85 -11.77 0.98 -8.29
C MET A 85 -10.97 2.06 -7.57
N GLN A 86 -11.63 3.08 -7.03
CA GLN A 86 -10.97 4.16 -6.28
C GLN A 86 -10.26 3.63 -5.03
N SER A 87 -10.91 2.75 -4.27
CA SER A 87 -10.31 2.12 -3.09
C SER A 87 -9.10 1.26 -3.46
N LEU A 88 -9.16 0.48 -4.54
CA LEU A 88 -8.07 -0.39 -4.98
C LEU A 88 -6.86 0.43 -5.45
N SER A 89 -7.08 1.51 -6.20
CA SER A 89 -6.02 2.44 -6.58
C SER A 89 -5.33 3.08 -5.36
N ALA A 90 -6.11 3.59 -4.41
CA ALA A 90 -5.53 4.19 -3.19
C ALA A 90 -4.70 3.18 -2.36
N ARG A 91 -5.13 1.91 -2.33
CA ARG A 91 -4.39 0.84 -1.66
C ARG A 91 -3.10 0.47 -2.40
N ALA A 92 -3.13 0.40 -3.73
CA ALA A 92 -1.92 0.18 -4.53
C ALA A 92 -0.88 1.29 -4.30
N ASP A 93 -1.32 2.55 -4.33
CA ASP A 93 -0.45 3.72 -4.09
C ASP A 93 0.15 3.69 -2.68
N HIS A 94 -0.63 3.30 -1.68
CA HIS A 94 -0.14 3.14 -0.30
C HIS A 94 0.94 2.05 -0.21
N CYS A 95 0.74 0.91 -0.86
CA CYS A 95 1.69 -0.20 -0.88
C CYS A 95 3.01 0.22 -1.55
N ASP A 96 2.94 0.94 -2.68
CA ASP A 96 4.12 1.49 -3.33
C ASP A 96 4.89 2.45 -2.41
N ALA A 97 4.17 3.36 -1.72
CA ALA A 97 4.77 4.29 -0.78
C ALA A 97 5.44 3.58 0.41
N MET A 98 4.91 2.43 0.86
CA MET A 98 5.54 1.62 1.88
C MET A 98 6.81 0.94 1.36
N ALA A 99 6.77 0.34 0.18
CA ALA A 99 7.96 -0.25 -0.45
C ALA A 99 9.09 0.78 -0.59
N ASP A 100 8.77 2.01 -1.00
CA ASP A 100 9.75 3.09 -1.16
C ASP A 100 10.40 3.50 0.16
N LYS A 101 9.66 3.44 1.29
CA LYS A 101 10.25 3.69 2.62
C LYS A 101 11.29 2.63 3.00
N PHE A 102 11.03 1.36 2.71
CA PHE A 102 11.99 0.28 2.97
C PHE A 102 13.23 0.39 2.08
N LEU A 103 13.05 0.70 0.80
CA LEU A 103 14.16 0.94 -0.13
C LEU A 103 14.99 2.18 0.28
N ALA A 104 14.34 3.24 0.76
CA ALA A 104 15.05 4.40 1.29
C ALA A 104 15.84 4.08 2.57
N ALA A 105 15.32 3.21 3.44
CA ALA A 105 16.05 2.73 4.61
C ALA A 105 17.30 1.94 4.18
N LEU A 106 17.17 1.04 3.21
CA LEU A 106 18.29 0.30 2.62
C LEU A 106 19.39 1.19 2.05
N GLY A 107 19.02 2.23 1.29
CA GLY A 107 20.00 3.18 0.75
C GLY A 107 20.82 3.89 1.84
N LYS A 108 20.19 4.20 2.98
CA LYS A 108 20.89 4.79 4.14
C LYS A 108 21.89 3.82 4.78
N TYR A 109 21.55 2.53 4.88
CA TYR A 109 22.48 1.50 5.38
C TYR A 109 23.71 1.41 4.47
N ALA A 110 23.54 1.32 3.16
CA ALA A 110 24.65 1.23 2.20
C ALA A 110 25.58 2.45 2.28
N THR A 111 25.04 3.68 2.35
CA THR A 111 25.86 4.89 2.49
C THR A 111 26.61 4.95 3.82
N THR A 112 26.00 4.46 4.89
CA THR A 112 26.63 4.43 6.23
C THR A 112 27.79 3.43 6.26
N GLU A 113 27.62 2.25 5.68
CA GLU A 113 28.69 1.25 5.55
C GLU A 113 29.87 1.76 4.70
N GLU A 114 29.59 2.40 3.56
CA GLU A 114 30.64 3.00 2.72
C GLU A 114 31.43 4.10 3.44
N GLN A 115 30.75 4.95 4.24
CA GLN A 115 31.40 5.98 5.04
C GLN A 115 32.32 5.37 6.10
N HIS A 116 31.85 4.34 6.81
CA HIS A 116 32.68 3.66 7.81
C HIS A 116 33.85 2.90 7.20
N ALA A 117 33.68 2.27 6.03
CA ALA A 117 34.78 1.64 5.31
C ALA A 117 35.84 2.67 4.88
N ALA A 118 35.42 3.84 4.37
CA ALA A 118 36.33 4.92 3.99
C ALA A 118 37.06 5.56 5.19
N GLU A 119 36.45 5.58 6.36
CA GLU A 119 37.10 5.99 7.62
C GLU A 119 38.16 4.99 8.08
N LEU A 120 37.91 3.69 7.94
CA LEU A 120 38.85 2.63 8.27
C LEU A 120 40.03 2.55 7.27
N GLU A 121 39.81 2.91 6.00
CA GLU A 121 40.88 2.96 4.99
C GLU A 121 41.77 4.21 5.10
N LYS A 122 41.41 5.22 5.91
CA LYS A 122 42.32 6.31 6.23
C LYS A 122 43.41 5.77 7.18
N PRO A 123 44.68 5.68 6.75
CA PRO A 123 45.72 5.21 7.64
C PRO A 123 45.86 6.17 8.83
N GLU A 124 45.75 5.63 10.04
CA GLU A 124 46.17 6.31 11.26
C GLU A 124 47.67 6.59 11.17
N GLY A 125 48.03 7.83 10.82
CA GLY A 125 49.38 8.33 10.96
C GLY A 125 49.96 8.98 9.72
N LEU A 126 49.77 10.30 9.62
CA LEU A 126 50.77 11.25 9.12
C LEU A 126 50.63 12.52 9.97
N ALA A 127 51.32 12.52 11.10
CA ALA A 127 51.65 13.68 11.91
C ALA A 127 53.18 13.80 11.98
#